data_AF-A0A9E3GNK3-F1
#
_entry.id   AF-A0A9E3GNK3-F1
#
_cell.length_a   1.000
_cell.length_b   1.000
_cell.length_c   1.000
_cell.angle_alpha   90.00
_cell.angle_beta   90.00
_cell.angle_gamma   90.00
#
_symmetry.space_group_name_H-M   'P 1'
#
loop_
_entity.id
_entity.type
_entity.pdbx_description
1 polymer ?
#
loop_
_entity_poly.entity_id
_entity_poly.type
_entity_poly.pdbx_seq_one_letter_code
_entity_poly.pdbx_strand_id
1 'polypeptide(L)'
;MDLTHLDVRTALHGAAFPADGDDLVGVARVNLADPDVIEALDRLRADELYDSVEEVLDELNIDHTAIDDTMTLRTMLGMGVDDPDPDHVALDDEGADPGIPV
;
A
#
# COMPACT_ATOMS: atom_id res chain seq x y z
N MET A 1 7.78 15.10 -0.15
CA MET A 1 6.40 15.61 -0.25
C MET A 1 5.58 14.47 -0.78
N ASP A 2 4.48 14.17 -0.10
CA ASP A 2 3.71 12.95 -0.29
C ASP A 2 2.51 13.27 -1.18
N LEU A 3 2.67 13.09 -2.49
CA LEU A 3 1.58 13.16 -3.45
C LEU A 3 0.68 11.93 -3.26
N THR A 4 -0.60 12.13 -2.94
CA THR A 4 -1.51 11.00 -2.71
C THR A 4 -2.45 10.76 -3.88
N HIS A 5 -2.91 9.52 -4.00
CA HIS A 5 -3.89 9.08 -4.99
C HIS A 5 -5.22 9.87 -4.87
N LEU A 6 -5.56 10.32 -3.66
CA LEU A 6 -6.77 11.11 -3.42
C LEU A 6 -6.64 12.54 -3.94
N ASP A 7 -5.46 13.15 -3.80
CA ASP A 7 -5.20 14.53 -4.23
C ASP A 7 -5.33 14.65 -5.75
N VAL A 8 -4.70 13.74 -6.50
CA VAL A 8 -4.79 13.69 -7.97
C VAL A 8 -6.23 13.42 -8.41
N ARG A 9 -6.93 12.48 -7.76
CA ARG A 9 -8.32 12.14 -8.12
C ARG A 9 -9.29 13.28 -7.82
N THR A 10 -9.03 14.07 -6.79
CA THR A 10 -9.80 15.28 -6.48
C THR A 10 -9.48 16.40 -7.47
N ALA A 11 -8.20 16.57 -7.84
CA ALA A 11 -7.76 17.54 -8.83
C ALA A 11 -8.37 17.28 -10.22
N LEU A 12 -8.52 16.02 -10.61
CA LEU A 12 -9.10 15.61 -11.88
C LEU A 12 -10.62 15.37 -11.81
N HIS A 13 -11.27 15.78 -10.73
CA HIS A 13 -12.70 15.63 -10.60
C HIS A 13 -13.43 16.45 -11.67
N GLY A 14 -14.26 15.76 -12.48
CA GLY A 14 -14.99 16.38 -13.58
C GLY A 14 -14.20 16.51 -14.88
N ALA A 15 -12.98 15.95 -14.96
CA ALA A 15 -12.27 15.81 -16.24
C ALA A 15 -13.08 14.95 -17.22
N ALA A 16 -13.09 15.37 -18.49
CA ALA A 16 -13.73 14.64 -19.58
C ALA A 16 -12.66 13.82 -20.30
N PHE A 17 -12.67 12.51 -20.09
CA PHE A 17 -11.75 11.59 -20.75
C PHE A 17 -12.30 11.16 -22.13
N PRO A 18 -11.43 10.90 -23.13
CA PRO A 18 -9.96 10.96 -23.08
C PRO A 18 -9.42 12.40 -23.01
N ALA A 19 -8.36 12.62 -22.22
CA ALA A 19 -7.75 13.94 -21.99
C ALA A 19 -6.22 13.86 -22.08
N ASP A 20 -5.59 14.92 -22.62
CA ASP A 20 -4.14 15.07 -22.66
C ASP A 20 -3.58 15.75 -21.40
N GLY A 21 -2.26 15.73 -21.23
CA GLY A 21 -1.59 16.35 -20.08
C GLY A 21 -1.93 17.82 -19.83
N ASP A 22 -2.10 18.63 -20.89
CA ASP A 22 -2.45 20.05 -20.79
C ASP A 22 -3.89 20.22 -20.30
N ASP A 23 -4.82 19.42 -20.82
CA ASP A 23 -6.22 19.37 -20.36
C ASP A 23 -6.30 18.95 -18.89
N LEU A 24 -5.53 17.93 -18.47
CA LEU A 24 -5.47 17.48 -17.08
C LEU A 24 -4.94 18.58 -16.14
N VAL A 25 -3.88 19.28 -16.53
CA VAL A 25 -3.34 20.45 -15.81
C VAL A 25 -4.39 21.56 -15.74
N GLY A 26 -5.12 21.80 -16.82
CA GLY A 26 -6.21 22.78 -16.88
C GLY A 26 -7.30 22.47 -15.86
N VAL A 27 -7.78 21.23 -15.82
CA VAL A 27 -8.79 20.77 -14.85
C VAL A 27 -8.27 20.87 -13.42
N ALA A 28 -7.03 20.44 -13.16
CA ALA A 28 -6.42 20.54 -11.84
C ALA A 28 -6.33 22.00 -11.34
N ARG A 29 -5.94 22.94 -12.21
CA ARG A 29 -5.91 24.37 -11.89
C ARG A 29 -7.29 24.94 -11.59
N VAL A 30 -8.30 24.55 -12.37
CA VAL A 30 -9.70 24.97 -12.15
C VAL A 30 -10.21 24.45 -10.80
N ASN A 31 -9.80 23.24 -10.42
CA ASN A 31 -10.13 22.62 -9.14
C ASN A 31 -9.27 23.10 -7.97
N LEU A 32 -8.40 24.11 -8.16
CA LEU A 32 -7.47 24.64 -7.15
C LEU A 32 -6.61 23.53 -6.52
N ALA A 33 -6.17 22.58 -7.35
CA ALA A 33 -5.30 21.51 -6.91
C ALA A 33 -3.97 22.05 -6.39
N ASP A 34 -3.32 21.25 -5.53
CA ASP A 34 -2.00 21.58 -5.03
C ASP A 34 -1.00 21.77 -6.17
N PRO A 35 -0.05 22.71 -6.02
CA PRO A 35 0.96 22.99 -7.04
C PRO A 35 1.79 21.75 -7.37
N ASP A 36 2.00 20.86 -6.40
CA ASP A 36 2.71 19.59 -6.60
C ASP A 36 1.93 18.63 -7.51
N VAL A 37 0.58 18.60 -7.39
CA VAL A 37 -0.28 17.82 -8.30
C VAL A 37 -0.21 18.39 -9.70
N ILE A 38 -0.27 19.72 -9.84
CA ILE A 38 -0.15 20.39 -11.12
C ILE A 38 1.21 20.10 -11.76
N GLU A 39 2.31 20.17 -10.99
CA GLU A 39 3.65 19.86 -11.49
C GLU A 39 3.80 18.38 -11.86
N ALA A 40 3.16 17.48 -11.13
CA ALA A 40 3.12 16.06 -11.49
C ALA A 40 2.39 15.84 -12.83
N LEU A 41 1.22 16.44 -13.00
CA LEU A 41 0.46 16.37 -14.26
C LEU A 41 1.18 17.03 -15.43
N ASP A 42 1.92 18.13 -15.19
CA ASP A 42 2.72 18.83 -16.21
C ASP A 42 3.88 17.96 -16.73
N ARG A 43 4.34 16.97 -15.95
CA ARG A 43 5.36 16.00 -16.37
C ARG A 43 4.81 14.90 -17.29
N LEU A 44 3.48 14.74 -17.37
CA LEU A 44 2.85 13.77 -18.27
C LEU A 44 3.10 14.14 -19.73
N ARG A 45 3.00 13.15 -20.62
CA ARG A 45 3.20 13.41 -22.05
C ARG A 45 1.99 14.13 -22.62
N ALA A 46 2.19 15.36 -23.08
CA ALA A 46 1.15 16.15 -23.75
C ALA A 46 0.65 15.52 -25.06
N ASP A 47 1.44 14.66 -25.70
CA ASP A 47 1.05 13.95 -26.93
C ASP A 47 0.26 12.66 -26.68
N GLU A 48 0.09 12.26 -25.41
CA GLU A 48 -0.63 11.04 -25.02
C GLU A 48 -1.99 11.38 -24.45
N LEU A 49 -3.01 10.62 -24.84
CA LEU A 49 -4.36 10.73 -24.31
C LEU A 49 -4.54 9.65 -23.28
N TYR A 50 -4.90 10.06 -22.06
CA TYR A 50 -5.28 9.16 -21.01
C TYR A 50 -6.78 8.91 -21.10
N ASP A 51 -7.22 7.66 -20.99
CA ASP A 51 -8.63 7.27 -21.08
C ASP A 51 -9.34 7.35 -19.72
N SER A 52 -8.59 7.45 -18.62
CA SER A 52 -9.16 7.49 -17.26
C SER A 52 -8.21 8.08 -16.22
N VAL A 53 -8.77 8.55 -15.10
CA VAL A 53 -8.01 9.03 -13.92
C VAL A 53 -7.06 7.95 -13.40
N GLU A 54 -7.47 6.68 -13.44
CA GLU A 54 -6.66 5.54 -12.97
C GLU A 54 -5.40 5.35 -13.81
N GLU A 55 -5.48 5.57 -15.12
CA GLU A 55 -4.33 5.48 -16.03
C GLU A 55 -3.33 6.61 -15.76
N VAL A 56 -3.83 7.83 -15.52
CA VAL A 56 -3.00 8.96 -15.10
C VAL A 56 -2.24 8.67 -13.81
N LEU A 57 -2.92 8.03 -12.84
CA LEU A 57 -2.33 7.68 -11.56
C LEU A 57 -1.25 6.60 -11.67
N ASP A 58 -1.44 5.64 -12.58
CA ASP A 58 -0.46 4.61 -12.92
C ASP A 58 0.79 5.24 -13.58
N GLU A 59 0.60 6.15 -14.53
CA GLU A 59 1.69 6.86 -15.21
C GLU A 59 2.49 7.76 -14.26
N LEU A 60 1.82 8.44 -13.33
CA LEU A 60 2.49 9.23 -12.29
C LEU A 60 3.25 8.37 -11.26
N ASN A 61 3.13 7.04 -11.35
CA ASN A 61 3.70 6.08 -10.42
C ASN A 61 3.47 6.50 -8.95
N ILE A 62 2.25 6.93 -8.65
CA ILE A 62 1.82 7.28 -7.29
C ILE A 62 1.64 5.96 -6.55
N ASP A 63 2.74 5.42 -6.03
CA ASP A 63 2.76 4.17 -5.29
C ASP A 63 1.67 4.18 -4.21
N HIS A 64 0.85 3.12 -4.16
CA HIS A 64 -0.20 2.82 -3.18
C HIS A 64 0.27 2.89 -1.70
N THR A 65 1.54 3.18 -1.43
CA THR A 65 2.24 2.82 -0.21
C THR A 65 3.21 3.92 0.28
N ALA A 66 2.73 5.17 0.35
CA ALA A 66 3.20 6.08 1.41
C ALA A 66 2.49 5.80 2.76
N ILE A 67 1.87 4.63 2.90
CA ILE A 67 1.52 4.09 4.20
C ILE A 67 2.70 3.21 4.63
N ASP A 68 3.55 3.81 5.46
CA ASP A 68 4.43 3.12 6.41
C ASP A 68 5.89 2.84 5.98
N ASP A 69 6.69 3.91 5.96
CA ASP A 69 8.15 3.90 6.12
C ASP A 69 8.60 3.39 7.54
N THR A 70 7.74 2.74 8.33
CA THR A 70 8.03 2.33 9.73
C THR A 70 7.73 0.87 10.11
N MET A 71 7.05 0.06 9.29
CA MET A 71 6.54 -1.26 9.71
C MET A 71 7.22 -2.46 9.08
N THR A 72 8.16 -2.28 8.15
CA THR A 72 8.99 -3.39 7.67
C THR A 72 10.13 -3.75 8.64
N LEU A 73 10.40 -2.93 9.67
CA LEU A 73 11.37 -3.27 10.73
C LEU A 73 10.79 -4.13 11.87
N ARG A 74 9.46 -4.18 12.05
CA ARG A 74 8.84 -4.94 13.16
C ARG A 74 8.75 -6.44 12.92
N THR A 75 8.97 -6.91 11.69
CA THR A 75 9.06 -8.36 11.42
C THR A 75 10.49 -8.90 11.61
N MET A 76 11.51 -8.03 11.74
CA MET A 76 12.91 -8.45 11.88
C MET A 76 13.49 -8.41 13.31
N LEU A 77 12.77 -7.88 14.31
CA LEU A 77 13.35 -7.68 15.66
C LEU A 77 12.50 -8.24 16.81
N GLY A 78 11.95 -9.45 16.65
CA GLY A 78 11.07 -10.06 17.66
C GLY A 78 11.18 -11.57 17.87
N MET A 79 12.14 -12.28 17.26
CA MET A 79 12.28 -13.73 17.50
C MET A 79 13.72 -14.11 17.79
N GLY A 80 14.26 -13.47 18.83
CA GLY A 80 15.35 -14.02 19.62
C GLY A 80 14.78 -14.64 20.88
N VAL A 81 15.12 -15.92 21.10
CA VAL A 81 15.34 -16.61 22.38
C VAL A 81 14.22 -16.62 23.41
N ASP A 82 13.61 -17.79 23.62
CA ASP A 82 13.57 -18.44 24.94
C ASP A 82 13.35 -19.95 24.73
N ASP A 83 14.45 -20.68 24.90
CA ASP A 83 14.56 -22.13 25.00
C ASP A 83 13.81 -22.57 26.28
N PRO A 84 12.75 -23.39 26.22
CA PRO A 84 12.25 -24.03 27.43
C PRO A 84 13.24 -25.14 27.82
N ASP A 85 13.96 -24.90 28.92
CA ASP A 85 14.97 -25.77 29.53
C ASP A 85 14.66 -27.29 29.43
N PRO A 86 15.66 -28.14 29.12
CA PRO A 86 15.53 -29.60 29.05
C PRO A 86 15.43 -30.32 30.40
N ASP A 87 15.10 -29.62 31.49
CA ASP A 87 15.07 -30.17 32.85
C ASP A 87 13.69 -30.00 33.51
N HIS A 88 12.75 -30.86 33.15
CA HIS A 88 11.67 -31.27 34.06
C HIS A 88 11.53 -32.80 34.08
N VAL A 89 12.20 -33.36 35.09
CA VAL A 89 12.13 -34.74 35.55
C VAL A 89 10.72 -35.15 36.01
N ALA A 90 10.31 -36.33 35.52
CA ALA A 90 9.46 -37.37 36.12
C ALA A 90 8.21 -36.99 36.91
N LEU A 91 7.04 -37.40 36.39
CA LEU A 91 5.99 -38.03 37.21
C LEU A 91 5.36 -39.18 36.41
N ASP A 92 5.76 -40.41 36.78
CA ASP A 92 4.98 -41.62 36.59
C ASP A 92 3.55 -41.42 37.14
N ASP A 93 2.53 -41.49 36.28
CA ASP A 93 1.15 -41.81 36.65
C ASP A 93 0.38 -42.32 35.40
N GLU A 94 0.90 -43.38 34.76
CA GLU A 94 0.13 -44.11 33.74
C GLU A 94 -0.78 -45.12 34.46
N GLY A 95 -1.86 -44.59 35.03
CA GLY A 95 -2.93 -45.35 35.69
C GLY A 95 -4.06 -45.71 34.71
N ALA A 96 -4.42 -47.00 34.74
CA ALA A 96 -5.61 -47.68 34.20
C ALA A 96 -5.57 -48.12 32.73
N ASP A 97 -5.89 -49.36 32.36
CA ASP A 97 -6.11 -50.65 33.03
C ASP A 97 -6.10 -51.71 31.88
N PRO A 98 -5.78 -52.98 32.12
CA PRO A 98 -5.38 -53.95 31.11
C PRO A 98 -6.54 -54.69 30.42
N GLY A 99 -6.30 -55.08 29.17
CA GLY A 99 -6.80 -56.34 28.58
C GLY A 99 -8.30 -56.53 28.39
N ILE A 100 -8.78 -56.31 27.15
CA ILE A 100 -9.95 -57.05 26.65
C ILE A 100 -9.44 -58.13 25.67
N PRO A 101 -9.65 -59.43 25.96
CA PRO A 101 -9.27 -60.51 25.06
C PRO A 101 -10.28 -60.66 23.90
N VAL A 102 -9.80 -61.16 22.76
CA VAL A 102 -10.61 -61.75 21.67
C VAL A 102 -10.64 -63.27 21.79
#